data_AF-A0A096ME85-F1
#
_entry.id   AF-A0A096ME85-F1
#
_cell.length_a   1.000
_cell.length_b   1.000
_cell.length_c   1.000
_cell.angle_alpha   90.00
_cell.angle_beta   90.00
_cell.angle_gamma   90.00
#
_symmetry.space_group_name_H-M   'P 1'
#
loop_
_entity.id
_entity.type
_entity.pdbx_description
1 polymer ?
#
loop_
_entity_poly.entity_id
_entity_poly.type
_entity_poly.pdbx_seq_one_letter_code
_entity_poly.pdbx_strand_id
1 'polypeptide(L)'
;LKGFEVSARKQGQHKMRIWLKISSSGLKILDERTGIVLHDHDRSRISSVTKDKSDPRALAYIYRHEDAYILFYIKAGHQADPIILDIMEVCRRVEQQEAPQQHQPTASQNISLVTLTDSLASPETVNKRFQNYSK
;
A
#
# COMPACT_ATOMS: atom_id res chain seq x y z
N LEU A 1 1.98 13.57 -24.33
CA LEU A 1 1.41 12.23 -24.60
C LEU A 1 -0.02 12.43 -25.11
N LYS A 2 -0.18 12.53 -26.43
CA LYS A 2 -1.47 12.73 -27.11
C LYS A 2 -2.01 11.36 -27.56
N GLY A 3 -3.25 11.06 -27.18
CA GLY A 3 -4.22 10.30 -27.96
C GLY A 3 -4.00 8.80 -28.15
N PHE A 4 -4.66 7.97 -27.33
CA PHE A 4 -5.14 6.65 -27.77
C PHE A 4 -6.54 6.26 -27.25
N GLU A 5 -7.25 7.11 -26.49
CA GLU A 5 -8.59 6.79 -25.99
C GLU A 5 -9.71 7.59 -26.65
N VAL A 6 -9.77 7.58 -27.99
CA VAL A 6 -10.97 8.02 -28.72
C VAL A 6 -11.21 7.10 -29.92
N SER A 7 -11.61 5.84 -29.66
CA SER A 7 -12.06 4.96 -30.75
C SER A 7 -13.17 3.97 -30.38
N ALA A 8 -13.21 3.44 -29.15
CA ALA A 8 -14.17 2.39 -28.83
C ALA A 8 -15.66 2.84 -28.72
N ARG A 9 -15.94 4.15 -28.60
CA ARG A 9 -17.31 4.64 -28.37
C ARG A 9 -18.21 4.57 -29.62
N LYS A 10 -17.64 4.49 -30.83
CA LYS A 10 -18.40 4.56 -32.08
C LYS A 10 -18.90 3.21 -32.61
N GLN A 11 -18.54 2.10 -31.97
CA GLN A 11 -18.82 0.76 -32.50
C GLN A 11 -19.60 -0.14 -31.54
N GLY A 12 -20.48 0.44 -30.70
CA GLY A 12 -21.44 -0.32 -29.88
C GLY A 12 -20.84 -1.31 -28.88
N GLN A 13 -19.51 -1.40 -28.77
CA GLN A 13 -18.83 -2.28 -27.84
C GLN A 13 -18.97 -1.69 -26.44
N HIS A 14 -19.89 -2.29 -25.69
CA HIS A 14 -19.99 -2.05 -24.27
C HIS A 14 -18.64 -2.38 -23.62
N LYS A 15 -18.15 -1.49 -22.72
CA LYS A 15 -16.91 -1.75 -21.98
C LYS A 15 -17.02 -3.11 -21.26
N MET A 16 -15.95 -3.91 -21.29
CA MET A 16 -15.93 -5.21 -20.60
C MET A 16 -16.25 -5.03 -19.12
N ARG A 17 -17.20 -5.83 -18.63
CA ARG A 17 -17.62 -5.86 -17.24
C ARG A 17 -16.75 -6.84 -16.48
N ILE A 18 -16.22 -6.41 -15.33
CA ILE A 18 -15.23 -7.19 -14.56
C ILE A 18 -15.57 -7.25 -13.08
N TRP A 19 -15.08 -8.30 -12.42
CA TRP A 19 -14.87 -8.30 -10.98
C TRP A 19 -13.43 -7.92 -10.67
N LEU A 20 -13.24 -6.95 -9.78
CA LEU A 20 -11.94 -6.66 -9.17
C LEU A 20 -11.92 -7.27 -7.77
N LYS A 21 -11.10 -8.31 -7.57
CA LYS A 21 -10.86 -8.91 -6.26
C LYS A 21 -9.57 -8.37 -5.68
N ILE A 22 -9.65 -7.83 -4.47
CA ILE A 22 -8.51 -7.33 -3.70
C ILE A 22 -8.22 -8.33 -2.59
N SER A 23 -6.95 -8.74 -2.46
CA SER A 23 -6.51 -9.73 -1.49
C SER A 23 -5.12 -9.37 -0.96
N SER A 24 -4.68 -10.01 0.13
CA SER A 24 -3.36 -9.76 0.70
C SER A 24 -2.19 -10.05 -0.26
N SER A 25 -2.37 -10.89 -1.28
CA SER A 25 -1.37 -11.19 -2.31
C SER A 25 -1.37 -10.20 -3.48
N GLY A 26 -2.43 -9.40 -3.65
CA GLY A 26 -2.58 -8.49 -4.78
C GLY A 26 -3.99 -8.45 -5.34
N LEU A 27 -4.11 -8.23 -6.65
CA LEU A 27 -5.36 -7.98 -7.35
C LEU A 27 -5.66 -9.08 -8.37
N LYS A 28 -6.91 -9.50 -8.47
CA LYS A 28 -7.39 -10.34 -9.58
C LYS A 28 -8.49 -9.62 -10.33
N ILE A 29 -8.36 -9.57 -11.66
CA ILE A 29 -9.41 -9.10 -12.56
C ILE A 29 -10.04 -10.32 -13.21
N LEU A 30 -11.35 -10.46 -13.06
CA LEU A 30 -12.12 -11.56 -13.63
C LEU A 30 -13.17 -11.01 -14.58
N ASP A 31 -13.44 -11.72 -15.67
CA ASP A 31 -14.60 -11.43 -16.52
C ASP A 31 -15.89 -11.64 -15.71
N GLU A 32 -16.79 -10.65 -15.70
CA GLU A 32 -18.00 -10.70 -14.85
C GLU A 32 -18.94 -11.85 -15.23
N ARG A 33 -18.99 -12.18 -16.53
CA ARG A 33 -19.95 -13.16 -17.07
C ARG A 33 -19.47 -14.60 -16.91
N THR A 34 -18.19 -14.85 -17.15
CA THR A 34 -17.60 -16.21 -17.17
C THR A 34 -16.85 -16.55 -15.89
N GLY A 35 -16.44 -15.56 -15.11
CA GLY A 35 -15.60 -15.75 -13.92
C GLY A 35 -14.15 -16.12 -14.25
N ILE A 36 -13.75 -16.10 -15.52
CA ILE A 36 -12.37 -16.38 -15.93
C ILE A 36 -11.45 -15.28 -15.39
N VAL A 37 -10.33 -15.68 -14.79
CA VAL A 37 -9.27 -14.75 -14.38
C VAL A 37 -8.57 -14.23 -15.63
N LEU A 38 -8.75 -12.94 -15.88
CA LEU A 38 -8.12 -12.22 -17.00
C LEU A 38 -6.71 -11.76 -16.61
N HIS A 39 -6.56 -11.31 -15.36
CA HIS A 39 -5.28 -10.83 -14.83
C HIS A 39 -5.12 -11.23 -13.37
N ASP A 40 -3.92 -11.70 -13.01
CA ASP A 40 -3.50 -12.01 -11.65
C ASP A 40 -2.25 -11.19 -11.32
N HIS A 41 -2.45 -10.09 -10.58
CA HIS A 41 -1.43 -9.08 -10.32
C HIS A 41 -0.89 -9.20 -8.91
N ASP A 42 0.36 -9.65 -8.80
CA ASP A 42 1.10 -9.63 -7.55
C ASP A 42 1.27 -8.20 -7.01
N ARG A 43 1.03 -8.02 -5.71
CA ARG A 43 1.11 -6.72 -5.03
C ARG A 43 2.46 -6.01 -5.17
N SER A 44 3.57 -6.74 -5.24
CA SER A 44 4.93 -6.17 -5.32
C SER A 44 5.20 -5.47 -6.65
N ARG A 45 4.39 -5.78 -7.68
CA ARG A 45 4.52 -5.24 -9.03
C ARG A 45 3.50 -4.13 -9.32
N ILE A 46 2.61 -3.83 -8.38
CA ILE A 46 1.66 -2.72 -8.50
C ILE A 46 2.33 -1.46 -7.99
N SER A 47 2.36 -0.44 -8.83
CA SER A 47 2.91 0.87 -8.51
C SER A 47 1.93 1.96 -8.92
N SER A 48 2.06 3.14 -8.31
CA SER A 48 1.32 4.36 -8.67
C SER A 48 -0.20 4.15 -8.81
N VAL A 49 -0.91 4.13 -7.68
CA VAL A 49 -2.38 4.11 -7.64
C VAL A 49 -2.91 5.53 -7.57
N THR A 50 -3.81 5.92 -8.48
CA THR A 50 -4.33 7.29 -8.57
C THR A 50 -5.83 7.32 -8.85
N LYS A 51 -6.47 8.38 -8.38
CA LYS A 51 -7.87 8.70 -8.71
C LYS A 51 -7.94 9.57 -9.96
N ASP A 52 -8.94 9.34 -10.80
CA ASP A 52 -9.28 10.26 -11.88
C ASP A 52 -9.90 11.55 -11.32
N LYS A 53 -9.42 12.71 -11.79
CA LYS A 53 -9.91 14.04 -11.34
C LYS A 53 -11.26 14.42 -11.95
N SER A 54 -11.59 13.85 -13.10
CA SER A 54 -12.80 14.16 -13.87
C SER A 54 -13.92 13.15 -13.66
N ASP A 55 -13.62 11.92 -13.23
CA ASP A 55 -14.62 10.92 -12.87
C ASP A 55 -14.33 10.33 -11.48
N PRO A 56 -15.11 10.68 -10.43
CA PRO A 56 -14.81 10.26 -9.06
C PRO A 56 -14.99 8.75 -8.82
N ARG A 57 -15.58 8.04 -9.80
CA ARG A 57 -15.69 6.58 -9.82
C ARG A 57 -14.54 5.88 -10.52
N ALA A 58 -13.59 6.62 -11.08
CA ALA A 58 -12.49 6.03 -11.83
C ALA A 58 -11.15 6.15 -11.08
N LEU A 59 -10.35 5.10 -11.25
CA LEU A 59 -9.00 5.01 -10.74
C LEU A 59 -8.08 4.43 -11.82
N ALA A 60 -6.79 4.64 -11.65
CA ALA A 60 -5.78 3.97 -12.44
C ALA A 60 -4.64 3.46 -11.56
N TYR A 61 -4.03 2.34 -11.97
CA TYR A 61 -2.80 1.84 -11.37
C TYR A 61 -1.85 1.34 -12.44
N ILE A 62 -0.55 1.32 -12.12
CA ILE A 62 0.48 0.77 -12.98
C ILE A 62 0.84 -0.63 -12.49
N TYR A 63 0.95 -1.58 -13.42
CA TYR A 63 1.47 -2.92 -13.15
C TYR A 63 2.76 -3.14 -13.93
N ARG A 64 3.81 -3.56 -13.24
CA ARG A 64 5.08 -3.94 -13.87
C ARG A 64 4.99 -5.39 -14.37
N HIS A 65 5.09 -5.56 -15.69
CA HIS A 65 5.15 -6.87 -16.33
C HIS A 65 6.46 -6.97 -17.11
N GLU A 66 7.39 -7.81 -16.65
CA GLU A 66 8.73 -7.94 -17.21
C GLU A 66 9.42 -6.55 -17.27
N ASP A 67 9.75 -6.07 -18.47
CA ASP A 67 10.39 -4.77 -18.71
C ASP A 67 9.39 -3.66 -19.12
N ALA A 68 8.09 -3.93 -19.02
CA ALA A 68 7.04 -3.00 -19.36
C ALA A 68 6.22 -2.55 -18.15
N TYR A 69 5.71 -1.32 -18.23
CA TYR A 69 4.72 -0.78 -17.30
C TYR A 69 3.39 -0.67 -18.00
N ILE A 70 2.37 -1.37 -17.49
CA ILE A 70 1.03 -1.41 -18.06
C ILE A 70 0.11 -0.59 -17.17
N LEU A 71 -0.55 0.41 -17.76
CA LEU A 71 -1.56 1.22 -17.08
C LEU A 71 -2.91 0.52 -17.14
N PHE A 72 -3.50 0.25 -15.99
CA PHE A 72 -4.88 -0.23 -15.86
C PHE A 72 -5.77 0.93 -15.42
N TYR A 73 -6.78 1.24 -16.22
CA TYR A 73 -7.82 2.22 -15.90
C TYR A 73 -9.13 1.51 -15.59
N ILE A 74 -9.65 1.68 -14.37
CA ILE A 74 -10.85 1.01 -13.88
C ILE A 74 -11.90 2.05 -13.52
N LYS A 75 -13.11 1.84 -14.02
CA LYS A 75 -14.30 2.61 -13.63
C LYS A 75 -15.21 1.75 -12.76
N ALA A 76 -15.41 2.17 -11.52
CA ALA A 76 -16.25 1.48 -10.54
C ALA A 76 -17.73 1.85 -10.67
N GLY A 77 -18.60 1.04 -10.06
CA GLY A 77 -20.02 1.35 -9.91
C GLY A 77 -20.27 2.53 -8.96
N HIS A 78 -19.41 2.66 -7.94
CA HIS A 78 -19.44 3.69 -6.89
C HIS A 78 -18.13 4.50 -6.85
N GLN A 79 -17.94 5.31 -5.82
CA GLN A 79 -16.72 6.11 -5.66
C GLN A 79 -15.48 5.22 -5.62
N ALA A 80 -14.40 5.69 -6.26
CA ALA A 80 -13.16 4.94 -6.33
C ALA A 80 -12.32 5.02 -5.05
N ASP A 81 -12.53 6.02 -4.18
CA ASP A 81 -11.69 6.26 -3.01
C ASP A 81 -11.53 5.03 -2.09
N PRO A 82 -12.61 4.31 -1.71
CA PRO A 82 -12.46 3.11 -0.87
C PRO A 82 -11.62 2.02 -1.55
N ILE A 83 -11.80 1.83 -2.86
CA ILE A 83 -11.05 0.83 -3.65
C ILE A 83 -9.57 1.22 -3.70
N ILE A 84 -9.27 2.51 -3.89
CA ILE A 84 -7.90 3.02 -3.89
C ILE A 84 -7.23 2.74 -2.54
N LEU A 85 -7.92 3.04 -1.43
CA LEU A 85 -7.40 2.79 -0.09
C LEU A 85 -7.09 1.30 0.15
N ASP A 86 -7.99 0.41 -0.27
CA ASP A 86 -7.80 -1.03 -0.15
C ASP A 86 -6.59 -1.52 -0.95
N ILE A 87 -6.42 -1.04 -2.19
CA ILE A 87 -5.25 -1.37 -3.02
C ILE A 87 -3.96 -0.85 -2.36
N MET A 88 -3.96 0.39 -1.88
CA MET A 88 -2.79 1.00 -1.22
C MET A 88 -2.37 0.22 0.03
N GLU A 89 -3.32 -0.20 0.87
CA GLU A 89 -3.02 -0.98 2.07
C GLU A 89 -2.44 -2.35 1.74
N VAL A 90 -2.93 -3.02 0.69
CA VAL A 90 -2.36 -4.29 0.20
C VAL A 90 -0.91 -4.10 -0.28
N CYS A 91 -0.62 -3.01 -1.00
CA CYS A 91 0.69 -2.76 -1.58
C CYS A 91 1.73 -2.31 -0.52
N ARG A 92 1.33 -1.47 0.44
CA ARG A 92 2.19 -0.91 1.49
C ARG A 92 2.82 -1.97 2.42
N ARG A 93 2.15 -3.12 2.61
CA ARG A 93 2.64 -4.19 3.50
C ARG A 93 3.94 -4.85 3.01
N VAL A 94 4.36 -4.62 1.77
CA VAL A 94 5.66 -5.10 1.25
C VAL A 94 6.81 -4.29 1.87
N GLU A 95 6.67 -2.96 1.95
CA GLU A 95 7.72 -2.05 2.39
C GLU A 95 8.07 -2.21 3.89
N GLN A 96 7.12 -2.64 4.72
CA GLN A 96 7.33 -2.80 6.17
C GLN A 96 7.94 -4.14 6.57
N GLN A 97 7.88 -5.16 5.71
CA GLN A 97 8.46 -6.48 5.98
C GLN A 97 9.89 -6.62 5.47
N GLU A 98 10.37 -5.67 4.64
CA GLU A 98 11.76 -5.60 4.15
C GLU A 98 12.65 -4.63 4.96
N ALA A 99 12.25 -4.27 6.18
CA ALA A 99 13.20 -3.64 7.11
C ALA A 99 14.27 -4.68 7.51
N PRO A 100 15.57 -4.40 7.35
CA PRO A 100 16.62 -5.33 7.75
C PRO A 100 16.54 -5.56 9.26
N GLN A 101 16.29 -6.81 9.66
CA GLN A 101 16.63 -7.28 10.98
C GLN A 101 18.15 -7.14 11.15
N GLN A 102 18.60 -6.01 11.70
CA GLN A 102 19.93 -5.90 12.27
C GLN A 102 20.01 -6.85 13.45
N HIS A 103 20.54 -8.04 13.19
CA HIS A 103 21.01 -8.96 14.21
C HIS A 103 22.06 -8.24 15.07
N GLN A 104 21.74 -8.04 16.36
CA GLN A 104 22.71 -7.69 17.39
C GLN A 104 23.76 -8.80 17.52
N PRO A 105 25.07 -8.48 17.56
CA PRO A 105 26.06 -9.40 18.10
C PRO A 105 25.99 -9.40 19.63
N THR A 106 25.70 -10.57 20.19
CA THR A 106 25.96 -10.91 21.60
C THR A 106 27.46 -10.89 21.87
N ALA A 107 27.93 -10.09 22.84
CA ALA A 107 29.20 -10.34 23.53
C ALA A 107 29.09 -9.83 24.98
N SER A 108 28.93 -10.78 25.90
CA SER A 108 29.16 -10.62 27.33
C SER A 108 30.62 -10.94 27.60
N GLN A 109 31.39 -10.07 28.28
CA GLN A 109 32.37 -10.42 29.31
C GLN A 109 32.62 -9.23 30.25
N ASN A 110 32.79 -9.59 31.52
CA ASN A 110 32.82 -8.79 32.74
C ASN A 110 34.28 -8.71 33.24
N ILE A 111 34.69 -7.61 33.90
CA ILE A 111 35.41 -7.57 35.21
C ILE A 111 36.04 -6.18 35.44
N SER A 112 35.84 -5.72 36.68
CA SER A 112 36.03 -4.40 37.29
C SER A 112 37.44 -4.15 37.84
N LEU A 113 37.89 -2.88 37.95
CA LEU A 113 38.39 -2.28 39.21
C LEU A 113 38.69 -0.75 39.11
N VAL A 114 38.00 0.04 39.94
CA VAL A 114 38.36 1.30 40.69
C VAL A 114 38.95 2.51 39.93
N THR A 115 38.56 3.77 40.18
CA THR A 115 38.58 4.51 41.46
C THR A 115 37.62 5.73 41.48
N LEU A 116 37.32 6.16 42.71
CA LEU A 116 36.29 7.08 43.23
C LEU A 116 36.36 8.56 42.79
N THR A 117 35.34 9.32 43.24
CA THR A 117 35.16 10.81 43.32
C THR A 117 34.35 11.42 42.16
N ASP A 118 33.34 12.28 42.33
CA ASP A 118 32.69 12.93 43.48
C ASP A 118 31.37 13.58 42.98
N SER A 119 30.41 13.76 43.88
CA SER A 119 29.38 14.82 43.88
C SER A 119 28.23 14.87 42.86
N LEU A 120 27.05 14.56 43.43
CA LEU A 120 25.86 15.42 43.54
C LEU A 120 24.68 15.27 42.55
N ALA A 121 23.52 15.01 43.18
CA ALA A 121 22.13 15.27 42.79
C ALA A 121 21.39 14.23 41.91
N SER A 122 20.34 13.67 42.50
CA SER A 122 19.32 12.75 41.96
C SER A 122 18.04 13.56 41.59
N PRO A 123 16.91 12.96 41.18
CA PRO A 123 16.45 12.94 39.79
C PRO A 123 15.06 13.58 39.62
N GLU A 124 14.74 14.19 38.46
CA GLU A 124 13.34 14.53 38.17
C GLU A 124 12.88 14.03 36.80
N THR A 125 12.16 12.91 36.88
CA THR A 125 11.27 12.34 35.87
C THR A 125 10.06 13.25 35.68
N VAL A 126 9.96 13.97 34.57
CA VAL A 126 8.71 14.63 34.16
C VAL A 126 7.84 13.63 33.40
N ASN A 127 6.98 12.94 34.15
CA ASN A 127 5.85 12.19 33.63
C ASN A 127 4.74 13.17 33.19
N LYS A 128 4.37 13.15 31.90
CA LYS A 128 3.18 13.88 31.41
C LYS A 128 1.91 13.08 31.71
N ARG A 129 1.08 13.62 32.60
CA ARG A 129 -0.23 13.10 33.01
C ARG A 129 -1.29 13.48 31.98
N PHE A 130 -2.02 12.50 31.47
CA PHE A 130 -3.27 12.70 30.73
C PHE A 130 -4.42 12.89 31.72
N GLN A 131 -5.26 13.91 31.52
CA GLN A 131 -6.52 14.06 32.23
C GLN A 131 -7.62 13.32 31.46
N ASN A 132 -8.29 12.37 32.11
CA ASN A 132 -9.59 11.85 31.67
C ASN A 132 -10.69 12.69 32.35
N TYR A 133 -11.66 13.12 31.55
CA TYR A 133 -12.85 13.83 32.01
C TYR A 133 -13.87 12.86 32.64
N SER A 134 -14.44 13.28 33.78
CA SER A 134 -15.77 13.02 34.40
C SER A 134 -16.59 11.80 33.90
N LYS A 135 -17.14 10.93 34.75
CA LYS A 135 -17.82 11.14 36.05
C LYS A 135 -17.52 10.04 37.05
#